data_AF-A0A946H3B8-F1
#
_entry.id   AF-A0A946H3B8-F1
#
_cell.length_a   1.000
_cell.length_b   1.000
_cell.length_c   1.000
_cell.angle_alpha   90.00
_cell.angle_beta   90.00
_cell.angle_gamma   90.00
#
_symmetry.space_group_name_H-M   'P 1'
#
loop_
_entity.id
_entity.type
_entity.pdbx_description
1 polymer ?
#
loop_
_entity_poly.entity_id
_entity_poly.type
_entity_poly.pdbx_seq_one_letter_code
_entity_poly.pdbx_strand_id
1 'polypeptide(L)' 'MTELTPDLLLKAYAIGVFPMADDRNAEEIFWVDPDHRGIVPLDQFHVPRSLRKVLRRGTFTVTVDRAFDEVI' A
#
# COMPACT_ATOMS: atom_id res chain seq x y z
N MET A 1 23.79 1.94 -4.95
CA MET A 1 22.38 1.96 -4.52
C MET A 1 22.31 2.27 -3.04
N THR A 2 21.51 3.24 -2.64
CA THR A 2 21.23 3.50 -1.22
C THR A 2 20.49 2.27 -0.68
N GLU A 3 21.08 1.57 0.27
CA GLU A 3 20.45 0.39 0.87
C GLU A 3 19.17 0.79 1.62
N LEU A 4 18.06 0.13 1.32
CA LEU A 4 16.82 0.30 2.08
C LEU A 4 16.94 -0.42 3.41
N THR A 5 17.10 0.34 4.48
CA THR A 5 17.09 -0.18 5.85
C THR A 5 15.71 0.05 6.49
N PRO A 6 15.28 -0.82 7.43
CA PRO A 6 14.02 -0.62 8.15
C PRO A 6 13.94 0.75 8.84
N ASP A 7 15.03 1.21 9.48
CA ASP A 7 15.09 2.51 10.14
C ASP A 7 14.90 3.68 9.16
N LEU A 8 15.47 3.58 7.96
CA LEU A 8 15.31 4.59 6.92
C LEU A 8 13.86 4.64 6.42
N LEU A 9 13.25 3.48 6.17
CA LEU A 9 11.85 3.38 5.74
C LEU A 9 10.91 3.98 6.80
N LEU A 10 11.06 3.59 8.07
CA LEU A 10 10.22 4.11 9.16
C LEU A 10 10.32 5.64 9.27
N LYS A 11 11.53 6.21 9.17
CA LYS A 11 11.74 7.66 9.18
C LYS A 11 11.08 8.34 7.98
N ALA A 12 11.23 7.79 6.77
CA ALA A 12 10.64 8.34 5.57
C ALA A 12 9.11 8.36 5.65
N TYR A 13 8.48 7.24 6.02
CA TYR A 13 7.02 7.17 6.16
C TYR A 13 6.50 8.14 7.23
N ALA A 14 7.23 8.34 8.33
CA ALA A 14 6.85 9.27 9.40
C ALA A 14 6.80 10.74 8.94
N ILE A 15 7.58 11.10 7.91
CA ILE A 15 7.58 12.45 7.32
C ILE A 15 6.77 12.54 6.01
N GLY A 16 6.02 11.48 5.67
CA GLY A 16 5.18 11.45 4.48
C GLY A 16 5.88 11.01 3.18
N VAL A 17 7.14 10.61 3.23
CA VAL A 17 7.94 10.20 2.07
C VAL A 17 7.93 8.67 1.92
N PHE A 18 7.92 8.16 0.69
CA PHE A 18 7.96 6.72 0.42
C PHE A 18 8.87 6.37 -0.77
N PRO A 19 9.48 5.18 -0.80
CA PRO A 19 10.31 4.75 -1.92
C PRO A 19 9.44 4.26 -3.08
N MET A 20 9.87 4.51 -4.31
CA MET A 20 9.23 4.03 -5.54
C MET A 20 10.28 3.76 -6.62
N ALA A 21 9.92 2.93 -7.60
CA ALA A 21 10.70 2.68 -8.80
C ALA A 21 9.78 2.79 -10.04
N ASP A 22 10.34 3.07 -11.21
CA ASP A 22 9.56 3.27 -12.43
C ASP A 22 8.84 2.00 -12.88
N ASP A 23 9.49 0.84 -12.72
CA ASP A 23 8.91 -0.46 -13.01
C ASP A 23 9.55 -1.59 -12.17
N ARG A 24 9.06 -2.82 -12.35
CA ARG A 24 9.49 -4.02 -11.60
C ARG A 24 10.97 -4.36 -11.77
N ASN A 25 11.55 -4.05 -12.93
CA ASN A 25 12.91 -4.39 -13.32
C ASN A 25 13.87 -3.19 -13.21
N ALA A 26 13.39 -2.04 -12.70
CA ALA A 26 14.22 -0.87 -12.51
C ALA A 26 15.40 -1.18 -11.57
N GLU A 27 16.58 -0.71 -11.94
CA GLU A 27 17.82 -0.88 -11.17
C GLU A 27 17.94 0.13 -10.01
N GLU A 28 17.07 1.14 -9.97
CA GLU A 28 17.13 2.24 -9.02
C GLU A 28 15.78 2.49 -8.34
N ILE A 29 15.87 2.93 -7.08
CA ILE A 29 14.74 3.36 -6.26
C ILE A 29 14.94 4.84 -5.96
N PHE A 30 13.87 5.62 -6.06
CA PHE A 30 13.85 7.03 -5.69
C PHE A 30 12.79 7.29 -4.61
N TRP A 31 12.92 8.43 -3.93
CA TRP A 31 12.01 8.85 -2.87
C TRP A 31 10.97 9.81 -3.41
N VAL A 32 9.71 9.60 -3.04
CA VAL A 32 8.57 10.40 -3.50
C VAL A 32 7.98 11.19 -2.33
N ASP A 33 7.91 12.50 -2.51
CA ASP A 33 7.21 13.46 -1.64
C ASP A 33 6.21 14.26 -2.48
N PRO A 34 4.95 13.81 -2.59
CA PRO A 34 4.00 14.41 -3.52
C PRO A 34 3.35 15.67 -2.93
N ASP A 35 3.38 16.77 -3.69
CA ASP A 35 2.68 18.03 -3.36
C ASP A 35 1.18 17.80 -3.11
N HIS A 36 0.58 16.86 -3.85
CA HIS A 36 -0.80 16.41 -3.68
C HIS A 36 -0.83 14.93 -3.32
N ARG A 37 -1.18 14.63 -2.07
CA ARG A 37 -1.26 13.26 -1.56
C ARG A 37 -2.64 12.65 -1.80
N GLY A 38 -2.68 11.55 -2.55
CA GLY A 38 -3.88 10.72 -2.65
C GLY A 38 -4.21 10.06 -1.31
N ILE A 39 -5.44 10.24 -0.81
CA ILE A 39 -5.94 9.63 0.42
C ILE A 39 -7.29 8.96 0.17
N VAL A 40 -7.61 7.93 0.96
CA VAL A 40 -8.93 7.27 0.98
C VAL A 40 -9.52 7.43 2.38
N PRO A 41 -10.44 8.39 2.59
CA PRO A 41 -11.13 8.52 3.86
C PRO A 41 -12.00 7.28 4.12
N LEU A 42 -11.73 6.58 5.22
CA LEU A 42 -12.35 5.27 5.50
C LEU A 42 -13.85 5.39 5.80
N ASP A 43 -14.27 6.52 6.37
CA ASP A 43 -15.65 6.87 6.68
C ASP A 43 -16.48 7.26 5.44
N GLN A 44 -15.82 7.59 4.33
CA GLN A 44 -16.44 8.02 3.08
C GLN A 44 -16.23 7.02 1.94
N PHE A 45 -15.67 5.83 2.23
CA PHE A 45 -15.42 4.83 1.21
C PHE A 45 -16.72 4.35 0.55
N HIS A 46 -16.85 4.58 -0.75
CA HIS A 46 -18.00 4.13 -1.52
C HIS A 46 -17.89 2.64 -1.83
N VAL A 47 -18.77 1.82 -1.24
CA VAL A 47 -18.90 0.39 -1.58
C VAL A 47 -19.97 0.19 -2.66
N PRO A 48 -19.61 -0.14 -3.91
CA PRO A 48 -20.58 -0.33 -4.99
C PRO A 48 -21.55 -1.47 -4.70
N ARG A 49 -22.75 -1.41 -5.28
CA ARG A 49 -23.81 -2.42 -5.07
C ARG A 49 -23.36 -3.84 -5.44
N SER A 50 -22.57 -3.99 -6.51
CA SER A 50 -22.01 -5.28 -6.94
C SER A 50 -21.07 -5.86 -5.88
N LEU A 51 -20.14 -5.06 -5.35
CA LEU A 51 -19.22 -5.48 -4.29
C LEU A 51 -19.99 -5.88 -3.01
N ARG A 52 -21.00 -5.11 -2.59
CA ARG A 52 -21.86 -5.50 -1.46
C ARG A 52 -22.54 -6.86 -1.65
N LYS A 53 -22.92 -7.21 -2.89
CA LYS A 53 -23.48 -8.54 -3.18
C LYS A 53 -22.44 -9.65 -3.02
N VAL A 54 -21.21 -9.42 -3.48
CA VAL A 54 -20.10 -10.38 -3.35
C VAL A 54 -19.76 -10.62 -1.88
N LEU A 55 -19.60 -9.56 -1.10
CA LEU A 55 -19.29 -9.66 0.34
C LEU A 55 -20.35 -10.47 1.11
N ARG A 56 -21.64 -10.24 0.81
CA ARG A 56 -22.75 -10.98 1.45
C ARG A 56 -22.77 -12.47 1.15
N ARG A 57 -22.09 -12.96 0.11
CA ARG A 57 -22.01 -14.40 -0.20
C ARG A 57 -21.05 -15.15 0.74
N GLY A 58 -20.20 -14.44 1.48
CA GLY A 58 -19.24 -15.07 2.40
C GLY A 58 -18.22 -15.99 1.70
N THR A 59 -17.99 -15.80 0.39
CA THR A 59 -17.11 -16.66 -0.42
C THR A 59 -15.63 -16.53 -0.03
N PHE A 60 -15.24 -15.38 0.53
CA PHE A 60 -13.87 -15.08 0.91
C PHE A 60 -13.73 -14.99 2.43
N THR A 61 -12.62 -15.52 2.94
CA THR A 61 -12.18 -15.29 4.32
C THR A 61 -11.09 -14.23 4.30
N VAL A 62 -11.27 -13.17 5.09
CA VAL A 62 -10.25 -12.13 5.27
C VAL A 62 -9.46 -12.44 6.52
N THR A 63 -8.14 -12.42 6.41
CA THR A 63 -7.20 -12.61 7.52
C THR A 63 -6.19 -11.48 7.54
N VAL A 64 -5.59 -11.22 8.70
CA VAL A 64 -4.56 -10.20 8.90
C VAL A 64 -3.27 -10.91 9.31
N ASP A 65 -2.13 -10.48 8.75
CA ASP A 65 -0.77 -10.95 9.06
C ASP A 65 -0.54 -12.48 8.98
N ARG A 66 -1.36 -13.19 8.21
CA ARG A 66 -1.29 -14.65 8.12
C ARG A 66 -0.23 -15.18 7.15
N ALA A 67 0.07 -14.43 6.09
CA ALA A 67 0.95 -14.87 5.00
C ALA A 67 1.57 -13.68 4.25
N PHE A 68 2.38 -12.88 4.95
CA PHE A 68 2.95 -11.64 4.39
C PHE A 68 3.79 -11.89 3.13
N ASP A 69 4.70 -12.87 3.17
CA ASP A 69 5.60 -13.20 2.05
C ASP A 69 4.87 -13.77 0.82
N GLU A 70 3.64 -14.27 0.97
CA GLU A 70 2.81 -14.73 -0.15
C GLU A 70 2.02 -13.58 -0.81
N VAL A 71 1.89 -12.44 -0.14
CA VAL A 71 1.11 -11.28 -0.62
C VAL A 71 1.98 -10.24 -1.33
N ILE A 72 3.23 -10.06 -0.90
CA ILE A 72 4.17 -9.05 -1.41
C ILE A 72 4.97 -9.55 -2.64
#